data_AF-A0A495Z0C5-F1
#
_entry.id   AF-A0A495Z0C5-F1
#
_cell.length_a   1.000
_cell.length_b   1.000
_cell.length_c   1.000
_cell.angle_alpha   90.00
_cell.angle_beta   90.00
_cell.angle_gamma   90.00
#
_symmetry.space_group_name_H-M   'P 1'
#
loop_
_entity.id
_entity.type
_entity.pdbx_description
1 polymer ?
#
loop_
_entity_poly.entity_id
_entity_poly.type
_entity_poly.pdbx_seq_one_letter_code
_entity_poly.pdbx_strand_id
1 'polypeptide(L)'
;MRTVITVPKLAALSLVVLFGMVLSLPTYAGTQLWDFEKKTDDWKVANGNWEVAKGVYHVDKGGQAEHSLVGEEDWDNYTIEAKVRLDNHH
;
A
#
# COMPACT_ATOMS: atom_id res chain seq x y z
N MET A 1 44.11 11.69 32.10
CA MET A 1 42.85 11.15 32.69
C MET A 1 42.35 10.02 31.80
N ARG A 2 42.25 8.78 32.32
CA ARG A 2 41.61 7.67 31.61
C ARG A 2 40.12 7.68 31.99
N THR A 3 39.25 7.95 31.02
CA THR A 3 37.81 7.89 31.23
C THR A 3 37.40 6.42 31.38
N VAL A 4 36.95 6.01 32.57
CA VAL A 4 36.45 4.66 32.81
C VAL A 4 34.98 4.63 32.39
N ILE A 5 34.66 3.82 31.39
CA ILE A 5 33.29 3.61 30.94
C ILE A 5 32.65 2.55 31.83
N THR A 6 31.58 2.92 32.53
CA THR A 6 30.84 2.00 33.40
C THR A 6 29.73 1.32 32.61
N VAL A 7 29.35 0.10 33.02
CA VAL A 7 28.26 -0.69 32.43
C VAL A 7 26.98 0.12 32.12
N PRO A 8 26.45 0.97 33.01
CA PRO A 8 25.26 1.78 32.70
C PRO A 8 25.49 2.81 31.60
N LYS A 9 26.71 3.37 31.50
CA LYS A 9 27.09 4.30 30.42
C LYS A 9 27.21 3.57 29.08
N LEU A 10 27.73 2.34 29.10
CA LEU A 10 27.82 1.48 27.93
C LEU A 10 26.40 1.10 27.43
N ALA A 11 25.51 0.72 28.35
CA ALA A 11 24.12 0.39 28.04
C ALA A 11 23.35 1.59 27.45
N ALA A 12 23.53 2.79 28.01
CA ALA A 12 22.94 4.01 27.46
C ALA A 12 23.46 4.31 26.04
N LEU A 13 24.77 4.13 25.80
CA LEU A 13 25.35 4.31 24.48
C LEU A 13 24.78 3.30 23.48
N SER A 14 24.66 2.03 23.87
CA SER A 14 24.07 0.98 23.06
C SER A 14 22.61 1.26 22.71
N LEU A 15 21.82 1.81 23.65
CA LEU A 15 20.42 2.17 23.41
C LEU A 15 20.29 3.30 22.38
N VAL A 16 21.15 4.32 22.48
CA VAL A 16 21.18 5.44 21.50
C VAL A 16 21.57 4.93 20.12
N VAL A 17 22.54 4.02 20.03
CA VAL A 17 22.94 3.40 18.76
C VAL A 17 21.80 2.56 18.17
N LEU A 18 21.12 1.73 18.99
CA LEU A 18 19.98 0.94 18.52
C LEU A 18 18.84 1.83 18.01
N PHE A 19 18.53 2.89 18.75
CA PHE A 19 17.46 3.82 18.38
C PHE A 19 17.78 4.57 17.09
N GLY A 20 19.02 5.05 16.92
CA GLY A 20 19.48 5.64 15.67
C GLY A 20 19.42 4.67 14.48
N MET A 21 19.70 3.39 14.73
CA MET A 21 19.64 2.36 13.68
C MET A 21 18.19 2.08 13.23
N VAL A 22 17.24 2.00 14.16
CA VAL A 22 15.80 1.81 13.84
C VAL A 22 15.25 2.98 13.02
N LEU A 23 15.63 4.22 13.35
CA LEU A 23 15.20 5.40 12.60
C LEU A 23 15.82 5.50 11.19
N SER A 24 16.89 4.75 10.91
CA SER A 24 17.57 4.75 9.61
C SER A 24 17.13 3.63 8.67
N LEU A 25 16.17 2.79 9.07
CA LEU A 25 15.67 1.73 8.21
C LEU A 25 14.90 2.35 7.02
N PRO A 26 15.19 1.95 5.78
CA PRO A 26 14.43 2.43 4.63
C PRO A 26 12.97 2.00 4.74
N THR A 27 12.05 2.92 4.44
CA THR A 27 10.63 2.60 4.27
C THR A 27 10.47 1.81 2.98
N TYR A 28 10.23 0.50 3.08
CA TYR A 28 9.89 -0.32 1.93
C TYR A 28 8.43 -0.05 1.54
N ALA A 29 8.23 0.79 0.52
CA ALA A 29 6.97 0.83 -0.21
C ALA A 29 7.03 -0.28 -1.27
N GLY A 30 6.36 -1.39 -1.04
CA GLY A 30 6.23 -2.45 -2.04
C GLY A 30 5.49 -1.93 -3.28
N THR A 31 5.76 -2.49 -4.46
CA THR A 31 4.93 -2.25 -5.64
C THR A 31 3.79 -3.25 -5.66
N GLN A 32 2.56 -2.77 -5.48
CA GLN A 32 1.36 -3.57 -5.69
C GLN A 32 0.93 -3.44 -7.16
N LEU A 33 0.77 -4.57 -7.83
CA LEU A 33 0.37 -4.65 -9.24
C LEU A 33 -0.88 -5.52 -9.38
N TRP A 34 -1.95 -4.92 -9.90
CA TRP A 34 -3.16 -5.66 -10.28
C TRP A 34 -3.14 -5.93 -11.78
N ASP A 35 -2.91 -7.20 -12.10
CA ASP A 35 -3.19 -7.79 -13.40
C ASP A 35 -4.47 -8.61 -13.24
N PHE A 36 -5.58 -8.08 -13.76
CA PHE A 36 -6.90 -8.67 -13.57
C PHE A 36 -7.05 -10.03 -14.30
N GLU A 37 -6.03 -10.53 -15.01
CA GLU A 37 -6.00 -11.93 -15.45
C GLU A 37 -5.76 -12.93 -14.31
N LYS A 38 -5.14 -12.51 -13.20
CA LYS A 38 -4.65 -13.43 -12.17
C LYS A 38 -4.98 -13.03 -10.73
N LYS A 39 -5.19 -11.74 -10.43
CA LYS A 39 -5.30 -11.25 -9.05
C LYS A 39 -6.29 -10.10 -8.90
N THR A 40 -7.49 -10.40 -8.41
CA THR A 40 -8.54 -9.39 -8.15
C THR A 40 -9.08 -9.43 -6.73
N ASP A 41 -8.63 -10.38 -5.90
CA ASP A 41 -9.24 -10.68 -4.61
C ASP A 41 -9.11 -9.54 -3.59
N ASP A 42 -8.16 -8.63 -3.78
CA ASP A 42 -7.96 -7.45 -2.93
C ASP A 42 -9.04 -6.38 -3.14
N TRP A 43 -9.73 -6.40 -4.29
CA TRP A 43 -10.75 -5.41 -4.63
C TRP A 43 -12.08 -5.78 -4.01
N LYS A 44 -12.67 -4.84 -3.27
CA LYS A 44 -13.95 -4.99 -2.59
C LYS A 44 -15.01 -4.13 -3.26
N VAL A 45 -16.00 -4.80 -3.84
CA VAL A 45 -17.18 -4.13 -4.38
C VAL A 45 -17.99 -3.52 -3.23
N ALA A 46 -18.11 -2.19 -3.22
CA ALA A 46 -18.91 -1.46 -2.24
C ALA A 46 -20.31 -1.15 -2.80
N ASN A 47 -20.42 -0.88 -4.11
CA ASN A 47 -21.68 -0.68 -4.80
C ASN A 47 -21.56 -0.97 -6.31
N GLY A 48 -22.62 -1.54 -6.89
CA GLY A 48 -22.72 -1.86 -8.32
C GLY A 48 -22.32 -3.29 -8.68
N ASN A 49 -22.46 -3.62 -9.96
CA ASN A 49 -22.13 -4.95 -10.50
C ASN A 49 -20.77 -4.94 -11.18
N TRP A 50 -19.71 -4.96 -10.38
CA TRP A 50 -18.34 -5.03 -10.88
C TRP A 50 -17.93 -6.48 -11.13
N GLU A 51 -17.20 -6.70 -12.23
CA GLU A 51 -16.68 -8.01 -12.57
C GLU A 51 -15.33 -7.92 -13.29
N VAL A 52 -14.71 -9.07 -13.51
CA VAL A 52 -13.47 -9.20 -14.24
C VAL A 52 -13.75 -9.94 -15.54
N ALA A 53 -13.55 -9.27 -16.67
CA ALA A 53 -13.75 -9.85 -17.98
C ALA A 53 -12.55 -9.57 -18.87
N LYS A 54 -11.96 -10.63 -19.45
CA LYS A 54 -10.84 -10.54 -20.40
C LYS A 54 -9.65 -9.70 -19.88
N GLY A 55 -9.31 -9.87 -18.60
CA GLY A 55 -8.21 -9.13 -17.96
C GLY A 55 -8.51 -7.67 -17.64
N VAL A 56 -9.79 -7.27 -17.64
CA VAL A 56 -10.23 -5.92 -17.26
C VAL A 56 -11.21 -6.00 -16.11
N TYR A 57 -10.98 -5.21 -15.07
CA TYR A 57 -11.97 -4.97 -14.02
C TYR A 57 -12.90 -3.85 -14.46
N HIS A 58 -14.18 -4.17 -14.61
CA HIS A 58 -15.14 -3.27 -15.24
C HIS A 58 -16.52 -3.33 -14.58
N VAL A 59 -17.33 -2.33 -14.90
CA VAL A 59 -18.74 -2.24 -14.55
C VAL A 59 -19.50 -1.94 -15.84
N ASP A 60 -20.44 -2.82 -16.19
CA ASP A 60 -21.09 -2.80 -17.52
C ASP A 60 -21.96 -1.55 -17.70
N LYS A 61 -22.96 -1.38 -16.83
CA LYS A 61 -23.95 -0.31 -16.96
C LYS A 61 -23.86 0.59 -15.74
N GLY A 62 -22.95 1.57 -15.82
CA GLY A 62 -22.71 2.56 -14.78
C GLY A 62 -24.02 3.07 -14.16
N GLY A 63 -24.25 2.68 -12.91
CA GLY A 63 -25.38 3.07 -12.08
C GLY A 63 -25.06 4.29 -11.21
N GLN A 64 -26.00 4.65 -10.34
CA GLN A 64 -25.78 5.75 -9.41
C GLN A 64 -24.73 5.36 -8.36
N ALA A 65 -23.61 6.09 -8.36
CA ALA A 65 -22.55 5.98 -7.36
C ALA A 65 -21.94 4.57 -7.21
N GLU A 66 -21.78 3.83 -8.31
CA GLU A 66 -21.08 2.55 -8.28
C GLU A 66 -19.58 2.74 -8.02
N HIS A 67 -19.03 1.95 -7.10
CA HIS A 67 -17.62 2.02 -6.75
C HIS A 67 -17.14 0.71 -6.13
N SER A 68 -15.88 0.43 -6.35
CA SER A 68 -15.12 -0.64 -5.73
C SER A 68 -13.85 -0.05 -5.13
N LEU A 69 -13.36 -0.66 -4.06
CA LEU A 69 -12.29 -0.14 -3.24
C LEU A 69 -11.15 -1.14 -3.18
N VAL A 70 -9.92 -0.65 -3.12
CA VAL A 70 -8.72 -1.46 -2.88
C VAL A 70 -7.77 -0.67 -2.00
N GLY A 71 -7.01 -1.40 -1.20
CA GLY A 71 -6.06 -0.84 -0.24
C GLY A 71 -6.64 -0.70 1.17
N GLU A 72 -5.86 -0.07 2.04
CA GLU A 72 -6.15 0.10 3.46
C GLU A 72 -6.40 1.59 3.76
N GLU A 73 -7.15 1.88 4.82
CA GLU A 73 -7.52 3.27 5.19
C GLU A 73 -6.31 4.13 5.56
N ASP A 74 -5.23 3.52 6.01
CA ASP A 74 -4.01 4.16 6.48
C ASP A 74 -2.91 4.27 5.41
N TRP A 75 -3.22 3.95 4.16
CA TRP A 75 -2.28 4.16 3.06
C TRP A 75 -1.83 5.62 3.00
N ASP A 76 -0.52 5.82 3.11
CA ASP A 76 0.13 7.13 3.00
C ASP A 76 1.28 7.09 1.98
N ASN A 77 1.68 8.27 1.49
CA ASN A 77 2.87 8.47 0.65
C ASN A 77 3.01 7.49 -0.55
N TYR A 78 1.94 7.27 -1.31
CA TYR A 78 1.91 6.33 -2.43
C TYR A 78 1.67 7.01 -3.79
N THR A 79 2.04 6.29 -4.85
CA THR A 79 1.74 6.65 -6.25
C THR A 79 0.84 5.60 -6.86
N ILE A 80 -0.29 6.02 -7.44
CA ILE A 80 -1.18 5.15 -8.21
C ILE A 80 -0.94 5.40 -9.70
N GLU A 81 -0.76 4.33 -10.46
CA GLU A 81 -0.83 4.34 -11.92
C GLU A 81 -1.95 3.40 -12.38
N ALA A 82 -2.84 3.87 -13.24
CA ALA A 82 -3.97 3.10 -13.73
C ALA A 82 -4.24 3.40 -15.21
N LYS A 83 -4.70 2.39 -15.94
CA LYS A 83 -5.24 2.53 -17.30
C LYS A 83 -6.75 2.40 -17.24
N VAL A 84 -7.45 3.45 -17.61
CA VAL A 84 -8.92 3.52 -17.56
C VAL A 84 -9.47 3.74 -18.96
N ARG A 85 -10.51 2.99 -19.32
CA ARG A 85 -11.29 3.20 -20.55
C ARG A 85 -12.75 3.47 -20.17
N LEU A 86 -13.36 4.42 -20.86
CA LEU A 86 -14.81 4.65 -20.79
C LEU A 86 -15.42 4.08 -22.07
N ASP A 87 -16.37 3.16 -21.90
CA ASP A 87 -17.11 2.59 -23.02
C ASP A 87 -18.46 3.30 -23.14
N ASN A 88 -18.81 3.73 -24.35
CA ASN A 88 -20.15 4.27 -24.61
C ASN A 88 -21.12 3.09 -24.67
N HIS A 89 -21.92 2.90 -23.63
CA HIS A 89 -23.05 1.98 -23.66
C HIS A 89 -24.30 2.77 -24.07
N HIS A 90 -24.82 2.44 -25.25
CA HIS A 90 -26.08 2.97 -25.80
C HIS A 90 -27.29 2.35 -25.09
#